data_AF-A0A2K1K2C8-F1
#
_entry.id   AF-A0A2K1K2C8-F1
#
_cell.length_a   1.000
_cell.length_b   1.000
_cell.length_c   1.000
_cell.angle_alpha   90.00
_cell.angle_beta   90.00
_cell.angle_gamma   90.00
#
_symmetry.space_group_name_H-M   'P 1'
#
loop_
_entity.id
_entity.type
_entity.pdbx_description
1 polymer ?
#
loop_
_entity_poly.entity_id
_entity_poly.type
_entity_poly.pdbx_seq_one_letter_code
_entity_poly.pdbx_strand_id
1 'polypeptide(L)'
;MGCQIQARLRRLAKPRTALHQRCAQIRALKEEEQMSECSFKPNVGRRPSPGSPLLVPIFDRIGEMKQRIELRKRARKIIEKEELEQCSFRPKINLTSVYLDKEAYQPIQERLQELLRKRHERIALARAQDAKEKGLTFKPAINRKSVRLFKQARKYRPKDECTFAPEINPNTDYILSGSALDGFSFLTRQQQFLRRLEQRKKQKEMELPCGHTFRPNIGNASMILQCSTLQDGNEKTLNERLERLSHRDNQRRYYIRQKISDNYYSQFKFQPKIDQMSKILSASTNLHELYKNEKGKRTKEALQQAAEQEFVQTCTFHPEVNTRKSAISVDSVLRNRRKFREDKAKNFEQLRLQMEMQEVKECTFKPDVHPVPPKEKEPVVIKGLGRHLELQDLAKQMKKEQEEWERKVFLTRVNELPFAFRVLKLAWKKLSS
;
A
#
# COMPACT_ATOMS: atom_id res chain seq x y z
N MET A 1 -79.19 24.02 3.67
CA MET A 1 -77.92 23.26 3.59
C MET A 1 -77.15 23.48 2.27
N GLY A 2 -77.79 23.59 1.10
CA GLY A 2 -77.09 23.73 -0.20
C GLY A 2 -76.28 25.02 -0.42
N CYS A 3 -76.73 26.16 0.12
CA CYS A 3 -76.07 27.46 -0.10
C CYS A 3 -74.67 27.55 0.54
N GLN A 4 -74.46 26.91 1.70
CA GLN A 4 -73.15 26.89 2.37
C GLN A 4 -72.14 25.97 1.66
N ILE A 5 -72.60 24.86 1.08
CA ILE A 5 -71.76 23.92 0.33
C ILE A 5 -71.29 24.56 -0.98
N GLN A 6 -72.18 25.25 -1.71
CA GLN A 6 -71.82 25.98 -2.92
C GLN A 6 -70.86 27.15 -2.64
N ALA A 7 -71.06 27.88 -1.54
CA ALA A 7 -70.14 28.96 -1.15
C ALA A 7 -68.74 28.43 -0.80
N ARG A 8 -68.65 27.27 -0.16
CA ARG A 8 -67.37 26.61 0.16
C ARG A 8 -66.66 26.09 -1.08
N LEU A 9 -67.38 25.43 -2.00
CA LEU A 9 -66.83 24.98 -3.28
C LEU A 9 -66.32 26.15 -4.12
N ARG A 10 -67.05 27.27 -4.20
CA ARG A 10 -66.57 28.49 -4.87
C ARG A 10 -65.32 29.07 -4.22
N ARG A 11 -65.17 28.98 -2.90
CA ARG A 11 -63.95 29.44 -2.20
C ARG A 11 -62.75 28.53 -2.49
N LEU A 12 -62.96 27.22 -2.56
CA LEU A 12 -61.92 26.23 -2.85
C LEU A 12 -61.50 26.23 -4.33
N ALA A 13 -62.42 26.59 -5.24
CA ALA A 13 -62.16 26.71 -6.66
C ALA A 13 -61.47 28.03 -7.07
N LYS A 14 -61.32 29.00 -6.15
CA LYS A 14 -60.54 30.21 -6.44
C LYS A 14 -59.05 29.83 -6.54
N PRO A 15 -58.40 30.09 -7.68
CA PRO A 15 -57.01 29.73 -7.88
C PRO A 15 -56.13 30.46 -6.85
N ARG A 16 -55.27 29.72 -6.15
CA ARG A 16 -54.36 30.25 -5.11
C ARG A 16 -53.15 30.98 -5.72
N THR A 17 -53.34 31.63 -6.86
CA THR A 17 -52.31 32.34 -7.63
C THR A 17 -51.69 33.47 -6.84
N ALA A 18 -52.51 34.27 -6.15
CA ALA A 18 -52.03 35.38 -5.31
C ALA A 18 -51.13 34.91 -4.15
N LEU A 19 -51.43 33.75 -3.56
CA LEU A 19 -50.61 33.18 -2.49
C LEU A 19 -49.29 32.63 -3.04
N HIS A 20 -49.32 31.95 -4.19
CA HIS A 20 -48.10 31.50 -4.87
C HIS A 20 -47.19 32.66 -5.30
N GLN A 21 -47.77 33.74 -5.83
CA GLN A 21 -47.02 34.94 -6.21
C GLN A 21 -46.32 35.58 -5.01
N ARG A 22 -47.01 35.71 -3.87
CA ARG A 22 -46.41 36.22 -2.62
C ARG A 22 -45.28 35.31 -2.12
N CYS A 23 -45.48 34.00 -2.12
CA CYS A 23 -44.43 33.05 -1.73
C CYS A 23 -43.22 33.10 -2.67
N ALA A 24 -43.44 33.28 -3.97
CA ALA A 24 -42.37 33.43 -4.96
C ALA A 24 -41.58 34.73 -4.74
N GLN A 25 -42.25 35.85 -4.46
CA GLN A 25 -41.61 37.12 -4.12
C GLN A 25 -40.76 37.02 -2.84
N ILE A 26 -41.29 36.42 -1.77
CA ILE A 26 -40.55 36.22 -0.52
C ILE A 26 -39.32 35.33 -0.74
N ARG A 27 -39.44 34.30 -1.59
CA ARG A 27 -38.30 33.44 -1.93
C ARG A 27 -37.24 34.19 -2.72
N ALA A 28 -37.63 34.98 -3.72
CA ALA A 28 -36.71 35.79 -4.51
C ALA A 28 -35.94 36.82 -3.65
N LEU A 29 -36.63 37.49 -2.73
CA LEU A 29 -36.00 38.44 -1.80
C LEU A 29 -34.97 37.75 -0.89
N LYS A 30 -35.28 36.56 -0.35
CA LYS A 30 -34.33 35.79 0.46
C LYS A 30 -33.13 35.28 -0.34
N GLU A 31 -33.36 34.88 -1.58
CA GLU A 31 -32.28 34.47 -2.49
C GLU A 31 -31.36 35.66 -2.82
N GLU A 32 -31.92 36.86 -3.02
CA GLU A 32 -31.17 38.09 -3.24
C GLU A 32 -30.35 38.50 -2.00
N GLU A 33 -30.94 38.43 -0.80
CA GLU A 33 -30.23 38.63 0.47
C GLU A 33 -29.06 37.64 0.61
N GLN A 34 -29.28 36.34 0.37
CA GLN A 34 -28.24 35.30 0.42
C GLN A 34 -27.13 35.49 -0.63
N MET A 35 -27.49 35.95 -1.83
CA MET A 35 -26.53 36.25 -2.90
C MET A 35 -25.71 37.51 -2.58
N SER A 36 -26.29 38.47 -1.86
CA SER A 36 -25.59 39.68 -1.39
C SER A 36 -24.59 39.37 -0.26
N GLU A 37 -24.91 38.41 0.61
CA GLU A 37 -24.06 37.94 1.71
C GLU A 37 -22.94 36.98 1.23
N CYS A 38 -22.99 36.52 -0.02
CA CYS A 38 -21.99 35.61 -0.57
C CYS A 38 -20.67 36.34 -0.88
N SER A 39 -19.60 36.00 -0.13
CA SER A 39 -18.23 36.50 -0.35
C SER A 39 -17.53 35.89 -1.57
N PHE A 40 -18.09 34.83 -2.14
CA PHE A 40 -17.56 34.15 -3.32
C PHE A 40 -18.02 34.86 -4.60
N LYS A 41 -17.14 35.71 -5.13
CA LYS A 41 -17.31 36.35 -6.45
C LYS A 41 -16.40 35.64 -7.47
N PRO A 42 -16.84 34.53 -8.08
CA PRO A 42 -16.03 33.85 -9.07
C PRO A 42 -15.87 34.78 -10.28
N ASN A 43 -14.63 35.10 -10.64
CA ASN A 43 -14.31 35.80 -11.88
C ASN A 43 -14.50 34.87 -13.07
N VAL A 44 -15.75 34.54 -13.38
CA VAL A 44 -16.13 33.80 -14.59
C VAL A 44 -16.59 34.81 -15.63
N GLY A 45 -15.76 35.05 -16.64
CA GLY A 45 -16.19 35.75 -17.86
C GLY A 45 -15.42 37.01 -18.27
N ARG A 46 -14.35 37.44 -17.58
CA ARG A 46 -13.47 38.45 -18.20
C ARG A 46 -12.72 37.80 -19.36
N ARG A 47 -12.99 38.28 -20.59
CA ARG A 47 -12.10 38.01 -21.72
C ARG A 47 -10.65 38.32 -21.28
N PRO A 48 -9.67 37.47 -21.63
CA PRO A 48 -8.29 37.74 -21.30
C PRO A 48 -7.94 39.16 -21.76
N SER A 49 -7.35 39.97 -20.87
CA SER A 49 -6.84 41.30 -21.21
C SER A 49 -6.00 41.23 -22.51
N PRO A 50 -5.96 42.27 -23.35
CA PRO A 50 -5.10 42.32 -24.54
C PRO A 50 -3.60 42.09 -24.27
N GLY A 51 -3.15 42.03 -23.00
CA GLY A 51 -1.80 41.61 -22.59
C GLY A 51 -1.74 40.26 -21.85
N SER A 52 -2.79 39.44 -21.95
CA SER A 52 -2.87 38.15 -21.25
C SER A 52 -1.86 37.14 -21.83
N PRO A 53 -1.07 36.46 -20.99
CA PRO A 53 -0.18 35.38 -21.44
C PRO A 53 -0.89 34.24 -22.18
N LEU A 54 -2.23 34.16 -22.06
CA LEU A 54 -3.05 33.15 -22.74
C LEU A 54 -3.22 33.41 -24.24
N LEU A 55 -2.94 34.63 -24.72
CA LEU A 55 -2.96 35.02 -26.15
C LEU A 55 -1.65 34.65 -26.87
N VAL A 56 -0.57 34.41 -26.14
CA VAL A 56 0.73 34.01 -26.71
C VAL A 56 0.67 32.55 -27.20
N PRO A 57 1.29 32.20 -28.34
CA PRO A 57 1.34 30.82 -28.84
C PRO A 57 1.76 29.80 -27.75
N ILE A 58 1.17 28.60 -27.82
CA ILE A 58 1.33 27.56 -26.78
C ILE A 58 2.80 27.16 -26.58
N PHE A 59 3.62 27.20 -27.63
CA PHE A 59 5.04 26.83 -27.57
C PHE A 59 5.85 27.77 -26.69
N ASP A 60 5.62 29.09 -26.78
CA ASP A 60 6.32 30.09 -25.97
C ASP A 60 5.89 30.02 -24.50
N ARG A 61 4.60 29.76 -24.25
CA ARG A 61 4.07 29.50 -22.90
C ARG A 61 4.73 28.30 -22.22
N ILE A 62 5.03 27.25 -22.97
CA ILE A 62 5.72 26.06 -22.44
C ILE A 62 7.19 26.38 -22.10
N GLY A 63 7.85 27.23 -22.91
CA GLY A 63 9.20 27.71 -22.64
C GLY A 63 9.30 28.53 -21.37
N GLU A 64 8.43 29.54 -21.22
CA GLU A 64 8.35 30.39 -20.03
C GLU A 64 8.01 29.58 -18.77
N MET A 65 7.13 28.58 -18.89
CA MET A 65 6.79 27.70 -17.77
C MET A 65 8.00 26.89 -17.27
N LYS A 66 8.84 26.40 -18.18
CA LYS A 66 10.10 25.71 -17.82
C LYS A 66 11.06 26.63 -17.07
N GLN A 67 11.25 27.86 -17.57
CA GLN A 67 12.10 28.86 -16.91
C GLN A 67 11.60 29.23 -15.51
N ARG A 68 10.27 29.37 -15.33
CA ARG A 68 9.67 29.60 -14.00
C ARG A 68 9.87 28.42 -13.06
N ILE A 69 9.82 27.18 -13.56
CA ILE A 69 10.12 25.99 -12.76
C ILE A 69 11.60 25.98 -12.34
N GLU A 70 12.52 26.31 -13.26
CA GLU A 70 13.96 26.41 -13.00
C GLU A 70 14.26 27.46 -11.91
N LEU A 71 13.67 28.65 -12.02
CA LEU A 71 13.82 29.73 -11.05
C LEU A 71 13.29 29.33 -9.67
N ARG A 72 12.15 28.64 -9.60
CA ARG A 72 11.61 28.09 -8.34
C ARG A 72 12.53 27.05 -7.71
N LYS A 73 13.14 26.18 -8.52
CA LYS A 73 14.13 25.21 -8.03
C LYS A 73 15.36 25.91 -7.47
N ARG A 74 15.87 26.93 -8.15
CA ARG A 74 17.01 27.74 -7.66
C ARG A 74 16.68 28.46 -6.36
N ALA A 75 15.52 29.12 -6.27
CA ALA A 75 15.08 29.78 -5.06
C ALA A 75 14.94 28.80 -3.88
N ARG A 76 14.41 27.59 -4.09
CA ARG A 76 14.34 26.55 -3.05
C ARG A 76 15.72 26.11 -2.56
N LYS A 77 16.68 25.92 -3.46
CA LYS A 77 18.06 25.54 -3.08
C LYS A 77 18.74 26.62 -2.25
N ILE A 78 18.47 27.90 -2.53
CA ILE A 78 19.01 29.02 -1.75
C ILE A 78 18.44 29.00 -0.33
N ILE A 79 17.11 28.87 -0.21
CA ILE A 79 16.43 28.78 1.10
C ILE A 79 16.94 27.56 1.89
N GLU A 80 17.01 26.38 1.27
CA GLU A 80 17.50 25.16 1.93
C GLU A 80 18.96 25.30 2.40
N LYS A 81 19.80 25.99 1.62
CA LYS A 81 21.18 26.28 2.00
C LYS A 81 21.23 27.25 3.18
N GLU A 82 20.43 28.31 3.16
CA GLU A 82 20.31 29.26 4.28
C GLU A 82 19.78 28.57 5.55
N GLU A 83 18.79 27.67 5.43
CA GLU A 83 18.25 26.86 6.52
C GLU A 83 19.31 25.89 7.09
N LEU A 84 20.13 25.26 6.23
CA LEU A 84 21.24 24.41 6.65
C LEU A 84 22.36 25.20 7.32
N GLU A 85 22.66 26.41 6.86
CA GLU A 85 23.63 27.32 7.49
C GLU A 85 23.14 27.81 8.86
N GLN A 86 21.83 27.98 9.03
CA GLN A 86 21.17 28.35 10.29
C GLN A 86 20.98 27.18 11.26
N CYS A 87 21.16 25.93 10.82
CA CYS A 87 21.07 24.76 11.68
C CYS A 87 22.24 24.71 12.68
N SER A 88 21.92 24.73 13.98
CA SER A 88 22.87 24.60 15.09
C SER A 88 23.44 23.18 15.28
N PHE A 89 22.85 22.19 14.61
CA PHE A 89 23.25 20.79 14.70
C PHE A 89 24.38 20.47 13.72
N ARG A 90 25.60 20.29 14.24
CA ARG A 90 26.75 19.80 13.48
C ARG A 90 27.02 18.33 13.85
N PRO A 91 26.63 17.35 13.01
CA PRO A 91 26.86 15.95 13.34
C PRO A 91 28.37 15.67 13.42
N LYS A 92 28.82 15.17 14.57
CA LYS A 92 30.20 14.70 14.74
C LYS A 92 30.36 13.39 13.97
N ILE A 93 30.92 13.46 12.76
CA ILE A 93 31.32 12.26 12.03
C ILE A 93 32.40 11.51 12.80
N ASN A 94 32.29 10.17 12.84
CA ASN A 94 33.22 9.32 13.57
C ASN A 94 34.64 9.47 12.99
N LEU A 95 35.60 9.93 13.80
CA LEU A 95 37.04 10.04 13.49
C LEU A 95 37.69 8.74 12.97
N THR A 96 36.98 7.62 13.02
CA THR A 96 37.46 6.30 12.61
C THR A 96 37.18 5.94 11.16
N SER A 97 36.58 6.82 10.34
CA SER A 97 36.49 6.58 8.90
C SER A 97 37.89 6.71 8.29
N VAL A 98 38.50 5.57 8.01
CA VAL A 98 39.79 5.45 7.33
C VAL A 98 39.70 6.18 5.99
N TYR A 99 40.25 7.38 5.88
CA TYR A 99 40.37 8.03 4.56
C TYR A 99 41.48 7.34 3.80
N LEU A 100 41.20 6.97 2.56
CA LEU A 100 42.18 6.39 1.66
C LEU A 100 43.10 7.52 1.21
N ASP A 101 44.40 7.31 1.35
CA ASP A 101 45.43 8.26 0.92
C ASP A 101 45.20 8.64 -0.55
N LYS A 102 45.17 9.93 -0.90
CA LYS A 102 44.73 10.39 -2.23
C LYS A 102 45.61 9.85 -3.35
N GLU A 103 46.89 9.65 -3.08
CA GLU A 103 47.84 9.10 -4.06
C GLU A 103 47.75 7.58 -4.17
N ALA A 104 47.30 6.90 -3.11
CA ALA A 104 47.08 5.44 -3.10
C ALA A 104 45.63 5.04 -3.46
N TYR A 105 44.71 6.01 -3.57
CA TYR A 105 43.30 5.76 -3.80
C TYR A 105 43.02 5.47 -5.28
N GLN A 106 42.92 4.18 -5.59
CA GLN A 106 42.37 3.74 -6.87
C GLN A 106 40.83 3.83 -6.85
N PRO A 107 40.20 4.41 -7.89
CA PRO A 107 38.74 4.45 -8.04
C PRO A 107 38.10 3.07 -7.86
N ILE A 108 36.89 3.04 -7.27
CA ILE A 108 36.23 1.78 -6.90
C ILE A 108 35.99 0.85 -8.08
N GLN A 109 35.82 1.41 -9.29
CA GLN A 109 35.57 0.67 -10.52
C GLN A 109 36.77 -0.21 -10.89
N GLU A 110 37.99 0.30 -10.74
CA GLU A 110 39.24 -0.39 -11.10
C GLU A 110 39.60 -1.47 -10.08
N ARG A 111 39.39 -1.19 -8.78
CA ARG A 111 39.68 -2.15 -7.70
C ARG A 111 38.53 -3.11 -7.37
N LEU A 112 37.38 -3.02 -8.05
CA LEU A 112 36.19 -3.80 -7.68
C LEU A 112 36.47 -5.30 -7.69
N GLN A 113 37.19 -5.78 -8.70
CA GLN A 113 37.54 -7.19 -8.83
C GLN A 113 38.47 -7.65 -7.69
N GLU A 114 39.45 -6.81 -7.33
CA GLU A 114 40.37 -7.11 -6.23
C GLU A 114 39.66 -7.07 -4.87
N LEU A 115 38.76 -6.11 -4.65
CA LEU A 115 37.92 -6.04 -3.44
C LEU A 115 37.00 -7.26 -3.31
N LEU A 116 36.40 -7.69 -4.43
CA LEU A 116 35.62 -8.92 -4.47
C LEU A 116 36.52 -10.12 -4.19
N ARG A 117 37.71 -10.23 -4.79
CA ARG A 117 38.65 -11.33 -4.54
C ARG A 117 39.06 -11.39 -3.06
N LYS A 118 39.50 -10.27 -2.49
CA LYS A 118 39.84 -10.14 -1.05
C LYS A 118 38.67 -10.49 -0.14
N ARG A 119 37.44 -10.13 -0.52
CA ARG A 119 36.22 -10.52 0.22
C ARG A 119 36.02 -12.04 0.17
N HIS A 120 36.13 -12.66 -1.00
CA HIS A 120 35.99 -14.11 -1.15
C HIS A 120 37.08 -14.87 -0.38
N GLU A 121 38.33 -14.42 -0.45
CA GLU A 121 39.46 -14.97 0.31
C GLU A 121 39.21 -14.87 1.82
N ARG A 122 38.76 -13.70 2.31
CA ARG A 122 38.40 -13.52 3.74
C ARG A 122 37.28 -14.46 4.19
N ILE A 123 36.26 -14.64 3.36
CA ILE A 123 35.16 -15.57 3.64
C ILE A 123 35.67 -17.01 3.64
N ALA A 124 36.52 -17.39 2.69
CA ALA A 124 37.11 -18.73 2.62
C ALA A 124 38.00 -19.04 3.83
N LEU A 125 38.82 -18.08 4.27
CA LEU A 125 39.63 -18.20 5.49
C LEU A 125 38.76 -18.37 6.74
N ALA A 126 37.69 -17.57 6.88
CA ALA A 126 36.74 -17.71 7.99
C ALA A 126 36.06 -19.09 7.99
N ARG A 127 35.65 -19.59 6.81
CA ARG A 127 35.09 -20.94 6.66
C ARG A 127 36.09 -22.04 7.03
N ALA A 128 37.36 -21.88 6.65
CA ALA A 128 38.41 -22.84 7.00
C ALA A 128 38.71 -22.85 8.51
N GLN A 129 38.64 -21.69 9.19
CA GLN A 129 38.76 -21.60 10.64
C GLN A 129 37.56 -22.26 11.35
N ASP A 130 36.33 -21.95 10.93
CA ASP A 130 35.11 -22.58 11.48
C ASP A 130 35.14 -24.12 11.28
N ALA A 131 35.67 -24.59 10.14
CA ALA A 131 35.84 -26.03 9.89
C ALA A 131 36.88 -26.69 10.81
N LYS A 132 37.94 -25.97 11.22
CA LYS A 132 38.91 -26.43 12.21
C LYS A 132 38.34 -26.44 13.63
N GLU A 133 37.39 -25.56 13.94
CA GLU A 133 36.68 -25.49 15.23
C GLU A 133 35.48 -26.47 15.33
N LYS A 134 35.36 -27.45 14.43
CA LYS A 134 34.29 -28.45 14.45
C LYS A 134 34.33 -29.27 15.75
N GLY A 135 33.35 -29.04 16.62
CA GLY A 135 33.15 -29.76 17.88
C GLY A 135 32.81 -28.87 19.08
N LEU A 136 33.02 -27.55 18.98
CA LEU A 136 32.65 -26.60 20.03
C LEU A 136 31.23 -26.05 19.79
N THR A 137 30.25 -26.60 20.50
CA THR A 137 28.88 -26.08 20.51
C THR A 137 28.88 -24.62 20.98
N PHE A 138 28.28 -23.75 20.16
CA PHE A 138 27.91 -22.35 20.41
C PHE A 138 28.33 -21.76 21.77
N LYS A 139 29.50 -21.10 21.82
CA LYS A 139 29.91 -20.24 22.94
C LYS A 139 29.93 -18.78 22.46
N PRO A 140 28.85 -18.00 22.64
CA PRO A 140 28.82 -16.61 22.19
C PRO A 140 29.81 -15.78 23.02
N ALA A 141 30.94 -15.38 22.41
CA ALA A 141 31.85 -14.43 23.01
C ALA A 141 31.31 -13.01 22.81
N ILE A 142 30.89 -12.36 23.90
CA ILE A 142 30.42 -10.98 23.87
C ILE A 142 31.58 -10.07 23.44
N ASN A 143 31.33 -9.21 22.46
CA ASN A 143 32.32 -8.27 21.94
C ASN A 143 32.91 -7.42 23.07
N ARG A 144 34.24 -7.40 23.22
CA ARG A 144 34.92 -6.62 24.28
C ARG A 144 34.54 -5.14 24.28
N LYS A 145 34.19 -4.58 23.11
CA LYS A 145 33.69 -3.21 22.96
C LYS A 145 32.30 -3.03 23.57
N SER A 146 31.38 -3.97 23.39
CA SER A 146 30.04 -3.88 24.01
C SER A 146 30.12 -4.02 25.53
N VAL A 147 31.03 -4.85 26.05
CA VAL A 147 31.32 -4.91 27.50
C VAL A 147 31.85 -3.57 28.04
N ARG A 148 32.74 -2.89 27.30
CA ARG A 148 33.24 -1.56 27.70
C ARG A 148 32.15 -0.49 27.67
N LEU A 149 31.33 -0.44 26.62
CA LEU A 149 30.22 0.52 26.50
C LEU A 149 29.21 0.34 27.63
N PHE A 150 28.87 -0.90 27.98
CA PHE A 150 27.98 -1.21 29.10
C PHE A 150 28.55 -0.71 30.44
N LYS A 151 29.84 -0.93 30.69
CA LYS A 151 30.51 -0.44 31.91
C LYS A 151 30.58 1.09 31.98
N GLN A 152 30.76 1.77 30.85
CA GLN A 152 30.74 3.25 30.79
C GLN A 152 29.35 3.83 31.00
N ALA A 153 28.32 3.26 30.39
CA ALA A 153 26.93 3.70 30.54
C ALA A 153 26.45 3.59 32.01
N ARG A 154 26.94 2.61 32.77
CA ARG A 154 26.59 2.44 34.18
C ARG A 154 27.23 3.47 35.13
N LYS A 155 28.32 4.14 34.72
CA LYS A 155 29.00 5.16 35.53
C LYS A 155 28.32 6.53 35.48
N TYR A 156 27.48 6.80 34.48
CA TYR A 156 26.90 8.13 34.22
C TYR A 156 25.39 8.23 34.47
N ARG A 157 24.76 7.22 35.10
CA ARG A 157 23.38 7.36 35.59
C ARG A 157 23.44 7.84 37.05
N PRO A 158 23.20 9.13 37.36
CA PRO A 158 22.91 9.53 38.73
C PRO A 158 21.66 8.77 39.18
N LYS A 159 21.71 8.16 40.38
CA LYS A 159 20.64 7.30 40.89
C LYS A 159 19.34 8.05 41.20
N ASP A 160 19.40 9.38 41.27
CA ASP A 160 18.38 10.16 41.98
C ASP A 160 17.48 11.03 41.07
N GLU A 161 17.59 10.91 39.74
CA GLU A 161 16.73 11.63 38.78
C GLU A 161 15.98 10.67 37.84
N CYS A 162 15.21 9.75 38.43
CA CYS A 162 14.11 9.12 37.69
C CYS A 162 12.85 9.97 37.90
N THR A 163 12.43 10.71 36.85
CA THR A 163 11.19 11.51 36.85
C THR A 163 9.92 10.65 36.94
N PHE A 164 10.04 9.34 36.73
CA PHE A 164 8.97 8.37 36.86
C PHE A 164 9.25 7.46 38.06
N ALA A 165 8.64 7.78 39.19
CA ALA A 165 8.61 6.97 40.39
C ALA A 165 7.17 6.42 40.55
N PRO A 166 6.82 5.33 39.83
CA PRO A 166 5.49 4.75 39.97
C PRO A 166 5.38 4.16 41.38
N GLU A 167 4.50 4.74 42.19
CA GLU A 167 4.11 4.13 43.45
C GLU A 167 3.30 2.87 43.13
N ILE A 168 3.81 1.73 43.60
CA ILE A 168 3.13 0.46 43.41
C ILE A 168 1.90 0.47 44.34
N ASN A 169 0.73 0.12 43.80
CA ASN A 169 -0.52 0.12 44.55
C ASN A 169 -0.36 -0.74 45.83
N PRO A 170 -0.71 -0.24 47.04
CA PRO A 170 -0.50 -0.95 48.30
C PRO A 170 -1.15 -2.34 48.36
N ASN A 171 -2.14 -2.61 47.48
CA ASN A 171 -2.73 -3.94 47.33
C ASN A 171 -1.74 -4.99 46.75
N THR A 172 -0.65 -4.58 46.09
CA THR A 172 0.37 -5.52 45.62
C THR A 172 1.13 -6.16 46.75
N ASP A 173 1.35 -5.46 47.87
CA ASP A 173 2.05 -6.03 49.02
C ASP A 173 1.18 -7.08 49.73
N TYR A 174 -0.15 -6.89 49.71
CA TYR A 174 -1.11 -7.91 50.14
C TYR A 174 -1.13 -9.14 49.21
N ILE A 175 -1.02 -8.93 47.89
CA ILE A 175 -0.92 -10.03 46.92
C ILE A 175 0.41 -10.79 47.06
N LEU A 176 1.49 -10.09 47.41
CA LEU A 176 2.82 -10.68 47.60
C LEU A 176 2.93 -11.46 48.92
N SER A 177 2.36 -10.96 50.01
CA SER A 177 2.40 -11.62 51.33
C SER A 177 1.64 -12.96 51.36
N GLY A 178 0.63 -13.13 50.50
CA GLY A 178 -0.06 -14.41 50.30
C GLY A 178 0.69 -15.41 49.42
N SER A 179 1.80 -15.01 48.79
CA SER A 179 2.56 -15.85 47.86
C SER A 179 3.78 -16.47 48.52
N ALA A 180 3.96 -17.78 48.39
CA ALA A 180 5.14 -18.52 48.89
C ALA A 180 6.48 -18.13 48.21
N LEU A 181 6.47 -17.05 47.43
CA LEU A 181 7.59 -16.54 46.64
C LEU A 181 8.07 -15.16 47.14
N ASP A 182 7.53 -14.70 48.26
CA ASP A 182 7.94 -13.46 48.89
C ASP A 182 9.40 -13.55 49.42
N GLY A 183 10.17 -12.49 49.26
CA GLY A 183 11.58 -12.41 49.67
C GLY A 183 12.64 -13.06 48.76
N PHE A 184 12.28 -13.88 47.75
CA PHE A 184 13.26 -14.48 46.84
C PHE A 184 13.61 -13.59 45.63
N SER A 185 14.87 -13.62 45.15
CA SER A 185 15.25 -12.87 43.94
C SER A 185 14.48 -13.33 42.70
N PHE A 186 14.29 -12.46 41.69
CA PHE A 186 13.58 -12.79 40.45
C PHE A 186 14.11 -14.06 39.77
N LEU A 187 15.44 -14.22 39.72
CA LEU A 187 16.07 -15.40 39.12
C LEU A 187 15.78 -16.67 39.91
N THR A 188 15.78 -16.58 41.24
CA THR A 188 15.42 -17.68 42.13
C THR A 188 13.95 -18.08 41.94
N ARG A 189 13.05 -17.11 41.81
CA ARG A 189 11.62 -17.35 41.48
C ARG A 189 11.45 -18.01 40.12
N GLN A 190 12.18 -17.55 39.10
CA GLN A 190 12.12 -18.12 37.76
C GLN A 190 12.60 -19.57 37.74
N GLN A 191 13.69 -19.88 38.45
CA GLN A 191 14.19 -21.25 38.60
C GLN A 191 13.21 -22.16 39.35
N GLN A 192 12.59 -21.67 40.43
CA GLN A 192 11.57 -22.42 41.16
C GLN A 192 10.31 -22.68 40.31
N PHE A 193 9.90 -21.71 39.49
CA PHE A 193 8.79 -21.88 38.55
C PHE A 193 9.08 -22.95 37.50
N LEU A 194 10.29 -22.93 36.91
CA LEU A 194 10.72 -23.95 35.95
C LEU A 194 10.77 -25.34 36.60
N ARG A 195 11.29 -25.46 37.83
CA ARG A 195 11.24 -26.73 38.57
C ARG A 195 9.82 -27.22 38.82
N ARG A 196 8.89 -26.33 39.19
CA ARG A 196 7.48 -26.69 39.40
C ARG A 196 6.81 -27.15 38.10
N LEU A 197 7.14 -26.51 36.96
CA LEU A 197 6.68 -26.95 35.64
C LEU A 197 7.21 -28.34 35.29
N GLU A 198 8.51 -28.59 35.50
CA GLU A 198 9.12 -29.90 35.27
C GLU A 198 8.56 -30.98 36.20
N GLN A 199 8.35 -30.66 37.47
CA GLN A 199 7.74 -31.58 38.43
C GLN A 199 6.30 -31.91 38.04
N ARG A 200 5.49 -30.93 37.63
CA ARG A 200 4.13 -31.20 37.12
C ARG A 200 4.14 -32.03 35.85
N LYS A 201 5.10 -31.80 34.95
CA LYS A 201 5.26 -32.60 33.74
C LYS A 201 5.60 -34.05 34.09
N LYS A 202 6.57 -34.26 34.99
CA LYS A 202 6.96 -35.60 35.47
C LYS A 202 5.84 -36.29 36.25
N GLN A 203 5.11 -35.56 37.09
CA GLN A 203 3.93 -36.09 37.80
C GLN A 203 2.89 -36.56 36.79
N LYS A 204 2.56 -35.76 35.78
CA LYS A 204 1.66 -36.17 34.71
C LYS A 204 2.19 -37.37 33.92
N GLU A 205 3.47 -37.39 33.57
CA GLU A 205 4.10 -38.52 32.87
C GLU A 205 4.10 -39.81 33.71
N MET A 206 4.20 -39.70 35.05
CA MET A 206 4.09 -40.84 35.97
C MET A 206 2.63 -41.25 36.23
N GLU A 207 1.69 -40.30 36.21
CA GLU A 207 0.24 -40.55 36.27
C GLU A 207 -0.30 -41.17 34.97
N LEU A 208 0.45 -41.09 33.86
CA LEU A 208 0.12 -41.76 32.61
C LEU A 208 0.56 -43.24 32.65
N PRO A 209 -0.37 -44.22 32.67
CA PRO A 209 -0.01 -45.64 32.66
C PRO A 209 0.58 -46.03 31.29
N CYS A 210 1.63 -46.86 31.29
CA CYS A 210 2.41 -47.28 30.11
C CYS A 210 1.69 -48.25 29.16
N GLY A 211 0.36 -48.31 29.18
CA GLY A 211 -0.46 -49.13 28.27
C GLY A 211 -1.64 -48.33 27.78
N HIS A 212 -1.54 -47.71 26.60
CA HIS A 212 -2.65 -46.95 26.02
C HIS A 212 -3.66 -47.88 25.36
N THR A 213 -4.77 -48.16 26.06
CA THR A 213 -6.05 -48.62 25.50
C THR A 213 -7.15 -47.56 25.61
N PHE A 214 -6.78 -46.29 25.85
CA PHE A 214 -7.74 -45.21 26.07
C PHE A 214 -8.00 -44.40 24.80
N ARG A 215 -9.23 -44.51 24.27
CA ARG A 215 -9.81 -43.55 23.34
C ARG A 215 -10.50 -42.48 24.19
N PRO A 216 -10.02 -41.23 24.22
CA PRO A 216 -10.70 -40.20 24.99
C PRO A 216 -12.10 -40.01 24.42
N ASN A 217 -13.11 -40.07 25.28
CA ASN A 217 -14.46 -39.66 24.90
C ASN A 217 -14.42 -38.14 24.71
N ILE A 218 -14.20 -37.70 23.46
CA ILE A 218 -14.31 -36.31 23.01
C ILE A 218 -15.79 -35.90 23.05
N GLY A 219 -16.39 -35.92 24.24
CA GLY A 219 -17.83 -35.83 24.54
C GLY A 219 -18.72 -35.36 23.39
N ASN A 220 -19.07 -34.08 23.38
CA ASN A 220 -19.94 -33.48 22.35
C ASN A 220 -19.18 -33.05 21.08
N ALA A 221 -17.90 -33.36 20.92
CA ALA A 221 -17.16 -32.91 19.75
C ALA A 221 -17.66 -33.57 18.47
N SER A 222 -18.04 -34.86 18.53
CA SER A 222 -18.70 -35.55 17.43
C SER A 222 -20.04 -34.90 17.08
N MET A 223 -20.82 -34.53 18.09
CA MET A 223 -22.11 -33.87 17.92
C MET A 223 -21.97 -32.45 17.36
N ILE A 224 -20.98 -31.67 17.81
CA ILE A 224 -20.67 -30.34 17.28
C ILE A 224 -20.13 -30.42 15.85
N LEU A 225 -19.34 -31.44 15.53
CA LEU A 225 -18.86 -31.68 14.17
C LEU A 225 -19.99 -32.14 13.24
N GLN A 226 -20.94 -32.96 13.72
CA GLN A 226 -22.18 -33.29 13.00
C GLN A 226 -23.12 -32.09 12.83
N CYS A 227 -23.22 -31.21 13.83
CA CYS A 227 -24.00 -29.98 13.74
C CYS A 227 -23.29 -28.88 12.94
N SER A 228 -21.97 -29.00 12.74
CA SER A 228 -21.23 -28.12 11.85
C SER A 228 -21.59 -28.49 10.42
N THR A 229 -22.30 -27.60 9.73
CA THR A 229 -22.75 -27.71 8.33
C THR A 229 -21.62 -27.84 7.29
N LEU A 230 -20.38 -28.09 7.74
CA LEU A 230 -19.22 -28.40 6.90
C LEU A 230 -19.05 -29.91 6.68
N GLN A 231 -19.81 -30.75 7.39
CA GLN A 231 -19.89 -32.19 7.18
C GLN A 231 -21.34 -32.64 6.96
N ASP A 232 -22.10 -31.93 6.14
CA ASP A 232 -23.19 -32.61 5.44
C ASP A 232 -22.53 -33.61 4.49
N GLY A 233 -22.35 -34.86 4.93
CA GLY A 233 -21.95 -36.00 4.11
C GLY A 233 -22.93 -36.34 2.97
N ASN A 234 -23.84 -35.42 2.67
CA ASN A 234 -24.84 -35.46 1.62
C ASN A 234 -24.48 -34.58 0.41
N GLU A 235 -23.39 -33.79 0.45
CA GLU A 235 -22.87 -33.11 -0.76
C GLU A 235 -22.22 -34.14 -1.69
N LYS A 236 -23.04 -34.92 -2.40
CA LYS A 236 -22.59 -35.96 -3.33
C LYS A 236 -22.05 -35.35 -4.62
N THR A 237 -22.41 -34.11 -4.95
CA THR A 237 -22.03 -33.47 -6.21
C THR A 237 -21.34 -32.12 -6.02
N LEU A 238 -20.40 -31.81 -6.92
CA LEU A 238 -19.69 -30.54 -6.97
C LEU A 238 -20.64 -29.34 -7.15
N ASN A 239 -21.76 -29.55 -7.84
CA ASN A 239 -22.76 -28.51 -8.10
C ASN A 239 -23.51 -28.10 -6.83
N GLU A 240 -23.89 -29.05 -5.98
CA GLU A 240 -24.54 -28.76 -4.69
C GLU A 240 -23.60 -27.96 -3.79
N ARG A 241 -22.31 -28.31 -3.79
CA ARG A 241 -21.27 -27.55 -3.06
C ARG A 241 -21.08 -26.14 -3.61
N LEU A 242 -21.08 -25.97 -4.93
CA LEU A 242 -20.99 -24.66 -5.57
C LEU A 242 -22.22 -23.80 -5.25
N GLU A 243 -23.43 -24.35 -5.29
CA GLU A 243 -24.67 -23.65 -4.95
C GLU A 243 -24.69 -23.21 -3.47
N ARG A 244 -24.22 -24.08 -2.56
CA ARG A 244 -24.09 -23.74 -1.14
C ARG A 244 -23.10 -22.58 -0.94
N LEU A 245 -21.90 -22.69 -1.49
CA LEU A 245 -20.83 -21.70 -1.31
C LEU A 245 -21.14 -20.35 -1.99
N SER A 246 -21.80 -20.36 -3.15
CA SER A 246 -22.10 -19.15 -3.92
C SER A 246 -23.34 -18.41 -3.40
N HIS A 247 -24.43 -19.13 -3.12
CA HIS A 247 -25.73 -18.53 -2.87
C HIS A 247 -26.22 -18.75 -1.44
N ARG A 248 -26.28 -19.99 -0.95
CA ARG A 248 -26.96 -20.29 0.33
C ARG A 248 -26.18 -19.78 1.55
N ASP A 249 -24.86 -19.98 1.60
CA ASP A 249 -24.01 -19.46 2.67
C ASP A 249 -23.98 -17.93 2.68
N ASN A 250 -23.97 -17.33 1.49
CA ASN A 250 -23.96 -15.88 1.35
C ASN A 250 -25.29 -15.28 1.82
N GLN A 251 -26.41 -15.87 1.42
CA GLN A 251 -27.75 -15.52 1.91
C GLN A 251 -27.86 -15.72 3.42
N ARG A 252 -27.36 -16.83 3.96
CA ARG A 252 -27.33 -17.08 5.42
C ARG A 252 -26.51 -16.04 6.16
N ARG A 253 -25.32 -15.67 5.66
CA ARG A 253 -24.48 -14.60 6.22
C ARG A 253 -25.18 -13.25 6.17
N TYR A 254 -25.89 -12.95 5.07
CA TYR A 254 -26.70 -11.75 4.95
C TYR A 254 -27.83 -11.73 5.99
N TYR A 255 -28.59 -12.83 6.11
CA TYR A 255 -29.66 -12.97 7.09
C TYR A 255 -29.17 -12.83 8.54
N ILE A 256 -28.04 -13.46 8.89
CA ILE A 256 -27.44 -13.34 10.22
C ILE A 256 -27.03 -11.89 10.49
N ARG A 257 -26.38 -11.22 9.53
CA ARG A 257 -26.03 -9.80 9.66
C ARG A 257 -27.26 -8.92 9.83
N GLN A 258 -28.32 -9.18 9.07
CA GLN A 258 -29.59 -8.47 9.19
C GLN A 258 -30.21 -8.69 10.57
N LYS A 259 -30.32 -9.93 11.05
CA LYS A 259 -30.79 -10.27 12.40
C LYS A 259 -29.99 -9.57 13.50
N ILE A 260 -28.66 -9.53 13.39
CA ILE A 260 -27.79 -8.84 14.35
C ILE A 260 -28.07 -7.33 14.31
N SER A 261 -28.17 -6.76 13.12
CA SER A 261 -28.51 -5.35 12.92
C SER A 261 -29.87 -5.03 13.52
N ASP A 262 -30.91 -5.80 13.20
CA ASP A 262 -32.27 -5.61 13.71
C ASP A 262 -32.32 -5.74 15.24
N ASN A 263 -31.57 -6.68 15.82
CA ASN A 263 -31.44 -6.84 17.28
C ASN A 263 -30.73 -5.64 17.92
N TYR A 264 -29.65 -5.14 17.32
CA TYR A 264 -28.94 -3.97 17.81
C TYR A 264 -29.81 -2.72 17.75
N TYR A 265 -30.45 -2.47 16.61
CA TYR A 265 -31.23 -1.25 16.42
C TYR A 265 -32.60 -1.27 17.10
N SER A 266 -33.16 -2.45 17.43
CA SER A 266 -34.40 -2.55 18.21
C SER A 266 -34.25 -2.06 19.66
N GLN A 267 -33.01 -1.93 20.15
CA GLN A 267 -32.72 -1.37 21.48
C GLN A 267 -33.04 0.13 21.55
N PHE A 268 -33.07 0.82 20.41
CA PHE A 268 -33.38 2.24 20.35
C PHE A 268 -34.88 2.44 20.08
N LYS A 269 -35.54 3.28 20.89
CA LYS A 269 -36.97 3.60 20.76
C LYS A 269 -37.28 4.58 19.63
N PHE A 270 -36.26 5.19 19.04
CA PHE A 270 -36.41 6.22 18.03
C PHE A 270 -36.54 5.60 16.64
N GLN A 271 -37.70 5.81 16.00
CA GLN A 271 -37.96 5.40 14.62
C GLN A 271 -38.04 6.65 13.73
N PRO A 272 -36.99 6.98 12.97
CA PRO A 272 -37.03 8.12 12.08
C PRO A 272 -38.07 7.88 10.98
N LYS A 273 -39.06 8.76 10.89
CA LYS A 273 -39.99 8.81 9.76
C LYS A 273 -39.29 9.54 8.63
N ILE A 274 -38.77 8.80 7.65
CA ILE A 274 -38.21 9.39 6.44
C ILE A 274 -39.39 9.83 5.56
N ASP A 275 -39.42 11.11 5.20
CA ASP A 275 -40.45 11.67 4.33
C ASP A 275 -40.44 11.00 2.95
N GLN A 276 -41.61 10.90 2.30
CA GLN A 276 -41.74 10.33 0.96
C GLN A 276 -40.83 11.01 -0.05
N MET A 277 -40.62 12.33 0.09
CA MET A 277 -39.70 13.10 -0.74
C MET A 277 -38.25 12.67 -0.52
N SER A 278 -37.83 12.48 0.72
CA SER A 278 -36.50 11.98 1.05
C SER A 278 -36.28 10.57 0.53
N LYS A 279 -37.32 9.71 0.52
CA LYS A 279 -37.26 8.34 -0.03
C LYS A 279 -37.10 8.31 -1.55
N ILE A 280 -37.67 9.29 -2.26
CA ILE A 280 -37.50 9.45 -3.72
C ILE A 280 -36.11 10.03 -4.03
N LEU A 281 -35.65 11.01 -3.25
CA LEU A 281 -34.31 11.60 -3.39
C LEU A 281 -33.20 10.60 -3.06
N SER A 282 -33.44 9.70 -2.09
CA SER A 282 -32.52 8.64 -1.69
C SER A 282 -32.74 7.34 -2.43
N ALA A 283 -33.58 7.30 -3.48
CA ALA A 283 -33.77 6.09 -4.26
C ALA A 283 -32.39 5.61 -4.72
N SER A 284 -31.96 4.46 -4.16
CA SER A 284 -30.65 3.92 -4.48
C SER A 284 -30.64 3.64 -5.97
N THR A 285 -29.79 4.36 -6.69
CA THR A 285 -29.55 4.07 -8.09
C THR A 285 -29.16 2.59 -8.18
N ASN A 286 -29.87 1.84 -9.01
CA ASN A 286 -29.63 0.41 -9.15
C ASN A 286 -28.14 0.25 -9.50
N LEU A 287 -27.42 -0.63 -8.81
CA LEU A 287 -25.99 -0.84 -9.04
C LEU A 287 -25.71 -1.15 -10.53
N HIS A 288 -26.66 -1.78 -11.21
CA HIS A 288 -26.62 -2.03 -12.65
C HIS A 288 -26.73 -0.74 -13.50
N GLU A 289 -27.52 0.24 -13.06
CA GLU A 289 -27.66 1.56 -13.71
C GLU A 289 -26.37 2.38 -13.58
N LEU A 290 -25.70 2.34 -12.42
CA LEU A 290 -24.40 2.98 -12.22
C LEU A 290 -23.27 2.31 -13.01
N TYR A 291 -23.28 0.97 -13.11
CA TYR A 291 -22.26 0.23 -13.85
C TYR A 291 -22.33 0.47 -15.36
N LYS A 292 -23.53 0.47 -15.95
CA LYS A 292 -23.68 0.70 -17.41
C LYS A 292 -23.65 2.18 -17.78
N ASN A 293 -24.23 3.06 -16.94
CA ASN A 293 -24.31 4.50 -17.15
C ASN A 293 -24.70 4.91 -18.58
N GLU A 294 -25.71 4.25 -19.14
CA GLU A 294 -26.17 4.45 -20.53
C GLU A 294 -26.59 5.91 -20.78
N LYS A 295 -27.20 6.55 -19.78
CA LYS A 295 -27.58 7.97 -19.85
C LYS A 295 -26.35 8.87 -20.00
N GLY A 296 -25.35 8.72 -19.14
CA GLY A 296 -24.12 9.51 -19.21
C GLY A 296 -23.36 9.29 -20.52
N LYS A 297 -23.36 8.05 -21.04
CA LYS A 297 -22.77 7.72 -22.34
C LYS A 297 -23.47 8.46 -23.48
N ARG A 298 -24.81 8.41 -23.53
CA ARG A 298 -25.60 9.12 -24.56
C ARG A 298 -25.39 10.64 -24.51
N THR A 299 -25.38 11.24 -23.33
CA THR A 299 -25.14 12.68 -23.17
C THR A 299 -23.75 13.07 -23.68
N LYS A 300 -22.74 12.24 -23.39
CA LYS A 300 -21.37 12.46 -23.86
C LYS A 300 -21.26 12.33 -25.39
N GLU A 301 -21.90 11.32 -25.98
CA GLU A 301 -21.95 11.13 -27.43
C GLU A 301 -22.65 12.31 -28.12
N ALA A 302 -23.77 12.79 -27.58
CA ALA A 302 -24.48 13.95 -28.11
C ALA A 302 -23.64 15.24 -28.05
N LEU A 303 -22.96 15.48 -26.94
CA LEU A 303 -22.04 16.63 -26.80
C LEU A 303 -20.85 16.53 -27.77
N GLN A 304 -20.32 15.33 -27.96
CA GLN A 304 -19.22 15.10 -28.91
C GLN A 304 -19.66 15.35 -30.34
N GLN A 305 -20.84 14.86 -30.75
CA GLN A 305 -21.38 15.11 -32.08
C GLN A 305 -21.67 16.59 -32.31
N ALA A 306 -22.23 17.29 -31.32
CA ALA A 306 -22.45 18.74 -31.40
C ALA A 306 -21.12 19.48 -31.59
N ALA A 307 -20.08 19.13 -30.82
CA ALA A 307 -18.75 19.72 -30.95
C ALA A 307 -18.08 19.39 -32.29
N GLU A 308 -18.26 18.17 -32.82
CA GLU A 308 -17.76 17.77 -34.13
C GLU A 308 -18.47 18.54 -35.25
N GLN A 309 -19.79 18.77 -35.13
CA GLN A 309 -20.53 19.58 -36.09
C GLN A 309 -20.11 21.04 -36.05
N GLU A 310 -19.95 21.62 -34.86
CA GLU A 310 -19.40 22.98 -34.69
C GLU A 310 -17.98 23.08 -35.28
N PHE A 311 -17.14 22.06 -35.06
CA PHE A 311 -15.79 22.01 -35.62
C PHE A 311 -15.80 21.93 -37.15
N VAL A 312 -16.62 21.07 -37.75
CA VAL A 312 -16.75 20.96 -39.22
C VAL A 312 -17.28 22.26 -39.83
N GLN A 313 -18.21 22.94 -39.16
CA GLN A 313 -18.72 24.24 -39.63
C GLN A 313 -17.69 25.36 -39.53
N THR A 314 -16.80 25.32 -38.53
CA THR A 314 -15.83 26.39 -38.26
C THR A 314 -14.47 26.17 -38.94
N CYS A 315 -14.09 24.93 -39.24
CA CYS A 315 -12.84 24.64 -39.92
C CYS A 315 -12.94 24.88 -41.43
N THR A 316 -11.98 25.63 -41.98
CA THR A 316 -11.86 25.89 -43.43
C THR A 316 -10.96 24.88 -44.15
N PHE A 317 -10.19 24.09 -43.40
CA PHE A 317 -9.21 23.16 -43.94
C PHE A 317 -9.72 21.71 -43.88
N HIS A 318 -10.02 21.14 -45.05
CA HIS A 318 -10.51 19.76 -45.22
C HIS A 318 -9.60 19.01 -46.20
N PRO A 319 -8.44 18.51 -45.74
CA PRO A 319 -7.51 17.81 -46.63
C PRO A 319 -8.09 16.45 -47.06
N GLU A 320 -8.06 16.16 -48.35
CA GLU A 320 -8.36 14.83 -48.87
C GLU A 320 -7.23 13.86 -48.49
N VAL A 321 -7.48 13.05 -47.45
CA VAL A 321 -6.52 12.03 -47.03
C VAL A 321 -6.64 10.85 -47.99
N ASN A 322 -5.68 10.74 -48.92
CA ASN A 322 -5.61 9.68 -49.90
C ASN A 322 -5.51 8.31 -49.19
N THR A 323 -6.60 7.53 -49.21
CA THR A 323 -6.74 6.24 -48.51
C THR A 323 -6.03 5.08 -49.22
N ARG A 324 -4.97 5.37 -49.98
CA ARG A 324 -4.08 4.32 -50.49
C ARG A 324 -3.41 3.70 -49.28
N LYS A 325 -3.98 2.58 -48.81
CA LYS A 325 -3.43 1.72 -47.78
C LYS A 325 -2.09 1.22 -48.29
N SER A 326 -1.02 1.99 -48.06
CA SER A 326 0.34 1.47 -48.16
C SER A 326 0.37 0.23 -47.28
N ALA A 327 0.62 -0.93 -47.89
CA ALA A 327 0.62 -2.22 -47.25
C ALA A 327 1.80 -2.36 -46.27
N ILE A 328 1.89 -1.46 -45.29
CA ILE A 328 2.81 -1.58 -44.18
C ILE A 328 2.18 -2.64 -43.29
N SER A 329 2.72 -3.85 -43.38
CA SER A 329 2.32 -4.98 -42.54
C SER A 329 2.23 -4.51 -41.09
N VAL A 330 1.09 -4.74 -40.45
CA VAL A 330 0.79 -4.33 -39.05
C VAL A 330 1.90 -4.82 -38.11
N ASP A 331 2.49 -5.97 -38.42
CA ASP A 331 3.63 -6.55 -37.70
C ASP A 331 4.93 -5.75 -37.80
N SER A 332 5.15 -5.06 -38.91
CA SER A 332 6.28 -4.14 -39.08
C SER A 332 6.08 -2.89 -38.21
N VAL A 333 4.86 -2.34 -38.19
CA VAL A 333 4.51 -1.18 -37.36
C VAL A 333 4.66 -1.49 -35.86
N LEU A 334 4.18 -2.66 -35.42
CA LEU A 334 4.30 -3.08 -34.02
C LEU A 334 5.76 -3.30 -33.59
N ARG A 335 6.58 -3.90 -34.46
CA ARG A 335 8.02 -4.05 -34.22
C ARG A 335 8.74 -2.70 -34.14
N ASN A 336 8.45 -1.79 -35.07
CA ASN A 336 9.03 -0.45 -35.07
C ASN A 336 8.60 0.35 -33.84
N ARG A 337 7.34 0.24 -33.42
CA ARG A 337 6.84 0.87 -32.19
C ARG A 337 7.54 0.34 -30.94
N ARG A 338 7.85 -0.96 -30.90
CA ARG A 338 8.58 -1.57 -29.77
C ARG A 338 10.02 -1.06 -29.71
N LYS A 339 10.75 -1.12 -30.83
CA LYS A 339 12.12 -0.60 -30.93
C LYS A 339 12.20 0.87 -30.54
N PHE A 340 11.30 1.71 -31.05
CA PHE A 340 11.27 3.13 -30.70
C PHE A 340 11.07 3.37 -29.20
N ARG A 341 10.27 2.55 -28.50
CA ARG A 341 10.10 2.66 -27.05
C ARG A 341 11.34 2.24 -26.28
N GLU A 342 12.02 1.20 -26.73
CA GLU A 342 13.28 0.72 -26.14
C GLU A 342 14.41 1.74 -26.33
N ASP A 343 14.56 2.28 -27.53
CA ASP A 343 15.58 3.29 -27.83
C ASP A 343 15.32 4.59 -27.08
N LYS A 344 14.05 5.01 -26.97
CA LYS A 344 13.67 6.16 -26.14
C LYS A 344 14.02 5.91 -24.68
N ALA A 345 13.75 4.73 -24.13
CA ALA A 345 14.07 4.40 -22.75
C ALA A 345 15.59 4.43 -22.50
N LYS A 346 16.39 3.84 -23.39
CA LYS A 346 17.86 3.87 -23.31
C LYS A 346 18.41 5.30 -23.38
N ASN A 347 17.87 6.13 -24.27
CA ASN A 347 18.32 7.52 -24.40
C ASN A 347 18.01 8.34 -23.13
N PHE A 348 16.84 8.12 -22.51
CA PHE A 348 16.52 8.73 -21.22
C PHE A 348 17.45 8.28 -20.09
N GLU A 349 17.80 7.00 -20.05
CA GLU A 349 18.73 6.45 -19.06
C GLU A 349 20.14 7.01 -19.22
N GLN A 350 20.64 7.08 -20.46
CA GLN A 350 21.93 7.69 -20.79
C GLN A 350 21.98 9.18 -20.40
N LEU A 351 20.92 9.93 -20.69
CA LEU A 351 20.83 11.34 -20.31
C LEU A 351 20.87 11.52 -18.79
N ARG A 352 20.16 10.66 -18.05
CA ARG A 352 20.18 10.67 -16.58
C ARG A 352 21.58 10.41 -16.03
N LEU A 353 22.27 9.38 -16.53
CA LEU A 353 23.65 9.06 -16.16
C LEU A 353 24.60 10.22 -16.44
N GLN A 354 24.45 10.91 -17.58
CA GLN A 354 25.26 12.09 -17.90
C GLN A 354 25.03 13.25 -16.93
N MET A 355 23.78 13.52 -16.56
CA MET A 355 23.44 14.53 -15.57
C MET A 355 24.04 14.18 -14.20
N GLU A 356 23.90 12.93 -13.74
CA GLU A 356 24.48 12.47 -12.47
C GLU A 356 26.02 12.61 -12.49
N MET A 357 26.67 12.31 -13.62
CA MET A 357 28.12 12.54 -13.78
C MET A 357 28.50 14.03 -13.74
N GLN A 358 27.70 14.91 -14.34
CA GLN A 358 27.94 16.35 -14.28
C GLN A 358 27.75 16.90 -12.87
N GLU A 359 26.69 16.49 -12.16
CA GLU A 359 26.45 16.87 -10.76
C GLU A 359 27.60 16.45 -9.83
N VAL A 360 28.15 15.25 -10.02
CA VAL A 360 29.33 14.79 -9.25
C VAL A 360 30.57 15.60 -9.58
N LYS A 361 30.79 15.97 -10.85
CA LYS A 361 31.92 16.81 -11.26
C LYS A 361 31.81 18.24 -10.72
N GLU A 362 30.61 18.80 -10.69
CA GLU A 362 30.31 20.14 -10.19
C GLU A 362 30.18 20.21 -8.67
N CYS A 363 30.25 19.07 -7.97
CA CYS A 363 30.21 19.03 -6.52
C CYS A 363 31.45 19.72 -5.92
N THR A 364 31.28 20.96 -5.49
CA THR A 364 32.31 21.79 -4.84
C THR A 364 32.52 21.49 -3.36
N PHE A 365 31.83 20.48 -2.81
CA PHE A 365 31.99 20.08 -1.42
C PHE A 365 33.33 19.38 -1.22
N LYS A 366 34.34 20.17 -0.83
CA LYS A 366 35.68 19.71 -0.43
C LYS A 366 35.81 19.90 1.09
N PRO A 367 35.31 18.97 1.91
CA PRO A 367 35.41 19.12 3.35
C PRO A 367 36.87 19.05 3.76
N ASP A 368 37.32 20.05 4.52
CA ASP A 368 38.67 20.14 5.05
C ASP A 368 38.78 19.25 6.30
N VAL A 369 39.68 18.27 6.29
CA VAL A 369 39.78 17.30 7.40
C VAL A 369 41.24 16.91 7.66
N HIS A 370 41.63 17.01 8.92
CA HIS A 370 43.03 16.87 9.38
C HIS A 370 43.63 15.47 9.13
N PRO A 371 44.93 15.39 8.81
CA PRO A 371 45.63 14.17 8.38
C PRO A 371 46.10 13.34 9.58
N VAL A 372 45.42 12.23 9.90
CA VAL A 372 46.05 11.17 10.71
C VAL A 372 45.76 9.82 10.08
N PRO A 373 46.79 9.01 9.76
CA PRO A 373 46.61 7.75 9.06
C PRO A 373 46.07 6.63 9.98
N PRO A 374 45.24 5.70 9.48
CA PRO A 374 44.56 4.70 10.30
C PRO A 374 45.32 3.37 10.33
N LYS A 375 45.37 2.74 11.51
CA LYS A 375 45.99 1.42 11.73
C LYS A 375 45.12 0.29 11.14
N GLU A 376 45.76 -0.64 10.44
CA GLU A 376 45.15 -1.85 9.86
C GLU A 376 44.42 -2.66 10.96
N LYS A 377 43.14 -2.95 10.75
CA LYS A 377 42.34 -3.83 11.62
C LYS A 377 42.04 -5.13 10.89
N GLU A 378 42.27 -6.24 11.59
CA GLU A 378 41.97 -7.60 11.14
C GLU A 378 40.53 -7.75 10.64
N PRO A 379 40.27 -8.67 9.68
CA PRO A 379 38.95 -8.90 9.12
C PRO A 379 37.92 -9.25 10.22
N VAL A 380 36.89 -8.42 10.34
CA VAL A 380 35.76 -8.66 11.26
C VAL A 380 34.93 -9.82 10.71
N VAL A 381 35.14 -11.03 11.24
CA VAL A 381 34.35 -12.22 10.93
C VAL A 381 33.00 -12.14 11.64
N ILE A 382 31.91 -12.03 10.88
CA ILE A 382 30.54 -12.05 11.41
C ILE A 382 30.05 -13.50 11.38
N LYS A 383 30.05 -14.16 12.54
CA LYS A 383 29.53 -15.53 12.71
C LYS A 383 28.05 -15.59 12.30
N GLY A 384 27.70 -16.52 11.41
CA GLY A 384 26.33 -16.68 10.87
C GLY A 384 26.07 -16.03 9.50
N LEU A 385 27.03 -15.29 8.94
CA LEU A 385 26.93 -14.74 7.59
C LEU A 385 26.77 -15.83 6.51
N GLY A 386 27.41 -16.99 6.69
CA GLY A 386 27.27 -18.14 5.79
C GLY A 386 25.82 -18.63 5.70
N ARG A 387 25.20 -18.92 6.86
CA ARG A 387 23.79 -19.35 6.95
C ARG A 387 22.82 -18.30 6.40
N HIS A 388 23.11 -17.01 6.59
CA HIS A 388 22.27 -15.94 6.04
C HIS A 388 22.30 -15.90 4.51
N LEU A 389 23.47 -16.06 3.91
CA LEU A 389 23.62 -16.13 2.45
C LEU A 389 22.97 -17.39 1.89
N GLU A 390 23.12 -18.54 2.57
CA GLU A 390 22.44 -19.79 2.21
C GLU A 390 20.91 -19.63 2.20
N LEU A 391 20.33 -19.00 3.24
CA LEU A 391 18.90 -18.70 3.28
C LEU A 391 18.44 -17.73 2.18
N GLN A 392 19.29 -16.76 1.84
CA GLN A 392 18.99 -15.80 0.78
C GLN A 392 19.01 -16.44 -0.61
N ASP A 393 19.94 -17.38 -0.86
CA ASP A 393 20.01 -18.12 -2.11
C ASP A 393 18.85 -19.12 -2.25
N LEU A 394 18.47 -19.77 -1.15
CA LEU A 394 17.31 -20.67 -1.10
C LEU A 394 16.00 -19.91 -1.37
N ALA A 395 15.86 -18.70 -0.80
CA ALA A 395 14.71 -17.82 -1.09
C ALA A 395 14.65 -17.37 -2.56
N LYS A 396 15.79 -17.10 -3.19
CA LYS A 396 15.86 -16.79 -4.64
C LYS A 396 15.47 -17.99 -5.50
N GLN A 397 15.89 -19.20 -5.13
CA GLN A 397 15.53 -20.42 -5.84
C GLN A 397 14.02 -20.69 -5.75
N MET A 398 13.44 -20.62 -4.54
CA MET A 398 11.99 -20.77 -4.35
C MET A 398 11.18 -19.76 -5.18
N LYS A 399 11.64 -18.51 -5.26
CA LYS A 399 10.98 -17.48 -6.07
C LYS A 399 11.02 -17.79 -7.57
N LYS A 400 12.15 -18.28 -8.09
CA LYS A 400 12.28 -18.70 -9.49
C LYS A 400 11.37 -19.90 -9.80
N GLU A 401 11.36 -20.90 -8.92
CA GLU A 401 10.48 -22.06 -9.06
C GLU A 401 9.01 -21.66 -9.04
N GLN A 402 8.63 -20.71 -8.18
CA GLN A 402 7.30 -20.14 -8.16
C GLN A 402 6.96 -19.40 -9.46
N GLU A 403 7.85 -18.57 -9.98
CA GLU A 403 7.67 -17.89 -11.28
C GLU A 403 7.55 -18.89 -12.44
N GLU A 404 8.30 -20.00 -12.40
CA GLU A 404 8.20 -21.07 -13.39
C GLU A 404 6.90 -21.86 -13.27
N TRP A 405 6.47 -22.15 -12.04
CA TRP A 405 5.17 -22.75 -11.75
C TRP A 405 4.04 -21.85 -12.22
N GLU A 406 4.11 -20.56 -11.92
CA GLU A 406 3.17 -19.56 -12.42
C GLU A 406 3.20 -19.51 -13.95
N ARG A 407 4.36 -19.55 -14.60
CA ARG A 407 4.43 -19.65 -16.07
C ARG A 407 3.80 -20.94 -16.61
N LYS A 408 4.00 -22.08 -15.94
CA LYS A 408 3.44 -23.39 -16.34
C LYS A 408 1.93 -23.48 -16.10
N VAL A 409 1.44 -22.96 -14.98
CA VAL A 409 0.03 -22.96 -14.59
C VAL A 409 -0.75 -21.88 -15.35
N PHE A 410 -0.16 -20.70 -15.52
CA PHE A 410 -0.73 -19.58 -16.27
C PHE A 410 -0.30 -19.55 -17.74
N LEU A 411 0.13 -20.68 -18.31
CA LEU A 411 0.23 -20.92 -19.76
C LEU A 411 -1.17 -21.03 -20.41
N THR A 412 -2.05 -20.10 -20.05
CA THR A 412 -3.42 -19.94 -20.57
C THR A 412 -3.68 -18.46 -20.87
N ARG A 413 -2.88 -17.89 -21.77
CA ARG A 413 -3.45 -16.95 -22.76
C ARG A 413 -4.20 -17.75 -23.82
N VAL A 414 -5.37 -18.27 -23.44
CA VAL A 414 -6.36 -18.91 -24.34
C VAL A 414 -6.97 -17.88 -25.33
N ASN A 415 -6.57 -16.62 -25.23
CA ASN A 415 -7.06 -15.51 -26.06
C ASN A 415 -6.12 -15.08 -27.20
N GLU A 416 -5.00 -15.77 -27.43
CA GLU A 416 -4.06 -15.44 -28.53
C GLU A 416 -3.87 -16.59 -29.54
N LEU A 417 -4.80 -17.55 -29.63
CA LEU A 417 -4.80 -18.50 -30.74
C LEU A 417 -5.67 -17.99 -31.90
N PRO A 418 -5.16 -17.98 -33.15
CA PRO A 418 -5.93 -17.59 -34.34
C PRO A 418 -7.21 -18.42 -34.46
N PHE A 419 -8.30 -17.76 -34.87
CA PHE A 419 -9.66 -18.32 -35.01
C PHE A 419 -9.71 -19.66 -35.77
N ALA A 420 -8.79 -19.90 -36.69
CA ALA A 420 -8.67 -21.14 -37.48
C ALA A 420 -8.53 -22.42 -36.63
N PHE A 421 -7.91 -22.37 -35.45
CA PHE A 421 -7.73 -23.56 -34.60
C PHE A 421 -8.93 -23.86 -33.68
N ARG A 422 -9.88 -22.92 -33.52
CA ARG A 422 -11.11 -23.15 -32.74
C ARG A 422 -12.13 -24.01 -33.51
N VAL A 423 -12.12 -23.92 -34.84
CA VAL A 423 -13.06 -24.66 -35.70
C VAL A 423 -12.70 -26.14 -35.81
N LEU A 424 -11.40 -26.47 -35.90
CA LEU A 424 -10.92 -27.85 -36.02
C LEU A 424 -11.24 -28.73 -34.79
N LYS A 425 -11.24 -28.15 -33.58
CA LYS A 425 -11.55 -28.90 -32.36
C LYS A 425 -13.05 -29.16 -32.18
N LEU A 426 -13.90 -28.28 -32.71
CA LEU A 426 -15.36 -28.49 -32.76
C LEU A 426 -15.75 -29.51 -33.83
N ALA A 427 -15.02 -29.56 -34.96
CA ALA A 427 -15.22 -30.58 -35.99
C ALA A 427 -14.82 -31.99 -35.50
N TRP A 428 -13.69 -32.12 -34.80
CA TRP A 428 -13.25 -33.39 -34.22
C TRP A 428 -14.21 -33.93 -33.14
N LYS A 429 -14.79 -33.05 -32.31
CA LYS A 429 -15.73 -33.46 -31.26
C LYS A 429 -17.09 -33.91 -31.81
N LYS A 430 -17.42 -33.55 -33.06
CA LYS A 430 -18.65 -33.94 -33.76
C LYS A 430 -18.51 -35.22 -34.60
N LEU A 431 -17.27 -35.72 -34.76
CA LEU A 431 -16.93 -36.97 -35.45
C LEU A 431 -16.65 -38.13 -34.48
N SER A 432 -16.63 -37.87 -33.17
CA SER A 432 -16.45 -38.87 -32.11
C SER A 432 -17.66 -39.00 -31.17
N SER A 433 -18.84 -38.59 -31.64
CA SER A 433 -20.16 -38.90 -31.08
C SER A 433 -21.04 -39.31 -32.25
#